data_AF-A0A6L4ABK3-F1
#
_entry.id   AF-A0A6L4ABK3-F1
#
_cell.length_a   1.000
_cell.length_b   1.000
_cell.length_c   1.000
_cell.angle_alpha   90.00
_cell.angle_beta   90.00
_cell.angle_gamma   90.00
#
_symmetry.space_group_name_H-M   'P 1'
#
loop_
_entity.id
_entity.type
_entity.pdbx_description
1 polymer ?
#
loop_
_entity_poly.entity_id
_entity_poly.type
_entity_poly.pdbx_seq_one_letter_code
_entity_poly.pdbx_strand_id
1 'polypeptide(L)'
;MFARQRRPITALDSTEPSIRLVKHSPELNPSGNPPLQSAPLGNTPLTTSRVQQLQRTHGNRYVTALAERNRGSVSEIQRACACGGTCDHCQEEDEGLVNRSIIQRDLPFESSPFTGDPQDDKKAPEGFCTPFESDWDLLAAKAKMTTVLLPFLLEKYGVDTFLLYLDYLTSPSSGAKTFSDEENAFVKSFAESRATTSEVVKIVNEIKDAIPGKVRLEHLPPGEEVRMPIVYFLGDDGFKRQTNYDYVDEAPGVTAGGVGSSDFGPDYRQVNGEVVFLREVDGSGKTTDVFMTTEIHFIVSDAIDFCPGDAGLPEEQEATLPLSRLEASGA
;
A
#
# COMPACT_ATOMS: atom_id res chain seq x y z
N MET A 1 -48.83 21.95 -36.58
CA MET A 1 -48.35 20.72 -37.23
C MET A 1 -46.87 20.61 -36.93
N PHE A 2 -46.48 19.50 -36.29
CA PHE A 2 -45.15 19.08 -35.80
C PHE A 2 -44.41 19.91 -34.74
N ALA A 3 -44.47 19.36 -33.53
CA ALA A 3 -43.60 19.56 -32.38
C ALA A 3 -42.43 18.55 -32.37
N ARG A 4 -41.34 18.91 -31.67
CA ARG A 4 -40.31 18.08 -30.98
C ARG A 4 -39.58 19.08 -30.03
N GLN A 5 -39.57 19.03 -28.69
CA GLN A 5 -39.33 17.99 -27.67
C GLN A 5 -38.01 17.23 -27.93
N ARG A 6 -37.01 17.13 -27.04
CA ARG A 6 -36.95 17.12 -25.56
C ARG A 6 -35.59 17.66 -25.02
N ARG A 7 -35.60 18.23 -23.80
CA ARG A 7 -34.54 18.17 -22.75
C ARG A 7 -35.13 17.33 -21.58
N PRO A 8 -34.42 16.88 -20.52
CA PRO A 8 -32.97 16.90 -20.23
C PRO A 8 -32.39 15.52 -19.80
N ILE A 9 -31.07 15.52 -19.57
CA ILE A 9 -30.29 14.51 -18.82
C ILE A 9 -30.54 14.73 -17.32
N THR A 10 -30.94 13.66 -16.61
CA THR A 10 -30.89 13.44 -15.14
C THR A 10 -31.38 12.00 -14.95
N ALA A 11 -30.67 11.07 -14.30
CA ALA A 11 -29.89 11.20 -13.08
C ALA A 11 -28.66 10.26 -13.09
N LEU A 12 -27.48 10.84 -12.89
CA LEU A 12 -26.44 10.23 -12.07
C LEU A 12 -26.57 10.94 -10.72
N ASP A 13 -27.50 10.45 -9.88
CA ASP A 13 -27.69 10.98 -8.54
C ASP A 13 -27.12 9.94 -7.55
N SER A 14 -26.13 10.42 -6.80
CA SER A 14 -25.48 9.84 -5.62
C SER A 14 -25.70 8.34 -5.33
N THR A 15 -24.86 7.50 -5.90
CA THR A 15 -24.30 6.37 -5.13
C THR A 15 -22.81 6.62 -5.03
N GLU A 16 -22.30 6.71 -3.80
CA GLU A 16 -20.85 6.66 -3.57
C GLU A 16 -20.29 5.45 -4.33
N PRO A 17 -19.09 5.55 -4.93
CA PRO A 17 -18.44 4.39 -5.50
C PRO A 17 -18.25 3.36 -4.38
N SER A 18 -19.05 2.29 -4.35
CA SER A 18 -18.79 1.16 -3.49
C SER A 18 -17.59 0.43 -4.08
N ILE A 19 -16.42 0.62 -3.49
CA ILE A 19 -15.25 -0.19 -3.75
C ILE A 19 -15.58 -1.59 -3.21
N ARG A 20 -16.09 -2.48 -4.07
CA ARG A 20 -16.13 -3.92 -3.77
C ARG A 20 -14.82 -4.51 -4.26
N LEU A 21 -13.95 -4.85 -3.33
CA LEU A 21 -12.83 -5.76 -3.56
C LEU A 21 -13.42 -7.14 -3.91
N VAL A 22 -13.43 -7.48 -5.19
CA VAL A 22 -13.84 -8.81 -5.65
C VAL A 22 -12.64 -9.73 -5.55
N LYS A 23 -12.68 -10.67 -4.60
CA LYS A 23 -11.69 -11.73 -4.43
C LYS A 23 -11.85 -12.74 -5.57
N HIS A 24 -11.03 -12.63 -6.62
CA HIS A 24 -10.97 -13.63 -7.68
C HIS A 24 -9.89 -14.68 -7.37
N SER A 25 -10.33 -15.91 -7.11
CA SER A 25 -9.44 -17.08 -7.10
C SER A 25 -8.97 -17.37 -8.54
N PRO A 26 -7.66 -17.48 -8.81
CA PRO A 26 -7.19 -17.80 -10.16
C PRO A 26 -7.52 -19.25 -10.53
N GLU A 27 -8.25 -19.44 -11.62
CA GLU A 27 -8.35 -20.74 -12.29
C GLU A 27 -7.00 -21.07 -12.95
N LEU A 28 -6.38 -22.14 -12.46
CA LEU A 28 -5.13 -22.70 -13.01
C LEU A 28 -5.41 -23.38 -14.35
N ASN A 29 -4.76 -22.92 -15.42
CA ASN A 29 -4.64 -23.66 -16.67
C ASN A 29 -3.16 -24.08 -16.87
N PRO A 30 -2.86 -25.36 -17.13
CA PRO A 30 -1.48 -25.86 -17.19
C PRO A 30 -0.97 -25.87 -18.63
N SER A 31 0.20 -25.28 -18.89
CA SER A 31 1.23 -25.77 -19.85
C SER A 31 2.20 -24.66 -20.23
N GLY A 32 3.49 -24.85 -19.94
CA GLY A 32 4.59 -24.04 -20.48
C GLY A 32 5.79 -23.97 -19.53
N ASN A 33 6.92 -24.54 -19.95
CA ASN A 33 8.15 -24.72 -19.15
C ASN A 33 8.74 -23.42 -18.54
N PRO A 34 9.43 -23.51 -17.38
CA PRO A 34 9.79 -22.35 -16.58
C PRO A 34 11.09 -21.66 -17.06
N PRO A 35 11.20 -20.33 -16.96
CA PRO A 35 12.49 -19.68 -16.79
C PRO A 35 12.94 -19.80 -15.32
N LEU A 36 14.26 -19.73 -15.09
CA LEU A 36 14.90 -19.77 -13.77
C LEU A 36 14.28 -18.73 -12.82
N GLN A 37 13.42 -19.21 -11.90
CA GLN A 37 12.81 -18.43 -10.84
C GLN A 37 13.75 -18.37 -9.62
N SER A 38 14.06 -17.15 -9.17
CA SER A 38 14.40 -16.89 -7.78
C SER A 38 13.19 -17.26 -6.91
N ALA A 39 13.41 -18.07 -5.88
CA ALA A 39 12.35 -18.63 -5.05
C ALA A 39 11.49 -17.52 -4.39
N PRO A 40 10.15 -17.59 -4.47
CA PRO A 40 9.27 -16.68 -3.76
C PRO A 40 9.28 -16.99 -2.26
N LEU A 41 9.56 -15.98 -1.43
CA LEU A 41 9.35 -16.04 0.02
C LEU A 41 7.88 -15.72 0.33
N GLY A 42 6.97 -16.64 0.01
CA GLY A 42 5.62 -16.63 0.58
C GLY A 42 5.67 -17.00 2.07
N ASN A 43 4.78 -16.42 2.88
CA ASN A 43 4.52 -16.64 4.32
C ASN A 43 5.24 -17.87 4.92
N THR A 44 6.56 -17.77 5.06
CA THR A 44 7.33 -18.94 5.44
C THR A 44 7.23 -19.02 6.96
N PRO A 45 6.63 -20.08 7.53
CA PRO A 45 6.67 -20.26 8.98
C PRO A 45 8.13 -20.12 9.40
N LEU A 46 8.38 -19.29 10.42
CA LEU A 46 9.71 -19.00 10.98
C LEU A 46 10.57 -20.27 10.90
N THR A 47 11.43 -20.35 9.89
CA THR A 47 12.13 -21.60 9.60
C THR A 47 13.08 -21.86 10.76
N THR A 48 13.34 -23.13 11.06
CA THR A 48 14.22 -23.50 12.18
C THR A 48 15.59 -22.83 12.08
N SER A 49 16.09 -22.58 10.86
CA SER A 49 17.32 -21.83 10.61
C SER A 49 17.19 -20.35 10.97
N ARG A 50 16.09 -19.68 10.62
CA ARG A 50 15.85 -18.26 10.93
C ARG A 50 15.61 -18.05 12.43
N VAL A 51 14.87 -18.96 13.08
CA VAL A 51 14.71 -18.98 14.54
C VAL A 51 16.06 -19.16 15.23
N GLN A 52 16.90 -20.09 14.77
CA GLN A 52 18.24 -20.30 15.33
C GLN A 52 19.17 -19.12 15.10
N GLN A 53 19.06 -18.42 13.97
CA GLN A 53 19.83 -17.20 13.72
C GLN A 53 19.40 -16.09 14.69
N LEU A 54 18.10 -15.82 14.80
CA LEU A 54 17.56 -14.85 15.76
C LEU A 54 17.90 -15.21 17.21
N GLN A 55 17.92 -16.50 17.54
CA GLN A 55 18.28 -17.02 18.85
C GLN A 55 19.76 -16.78 19.17
N ARG A 56 20.66 -16.94 18.19
CA ARG A 56 22.09 -16.66 18.36
C ARG A 56 22.38 -15.18 18.49
N THR A 57 21.70 -14.35 17.70
CA THR A 57 21.98 -12.91 17.63
C THR A 57 21.32 -12.14 18.77
N HIS A 58 20.07 -12.48 19.12
CA HIS A 58 19.25 -11.70 20.05
C HIS A 58 18.88 -12.47 21.34
N GLY A 59 19.30 -13.73 21.44
CA GLY A 59 19.08 -14.57 22.60
C GLY A 59 17.68 -15.21 22.65
N ASN A 60 17.54 -16.21 23.52
CA ASN A 60 16.30 -16.98 23.69
C ASN A 60 15.09 -16.10 24.05
N ARG A 61 15.28 -15.09 24.88
CA ARG A 61 14.18 -14.23 25.36
C ARG A 61 13.53 -13.46 24.22
N TYR A 62 14.32 -13.02 23.24
CA TYR A 62 13.83 -12.34 22.05
C TYR A 62 13.00 -13.27 21.17
N VAL A 63 13.50 -14.49 20.93
CA VAL A 63 12.79 -15.50 20.14
C VAL A 63 11.49 -15.95 20.82
N THR A 64 11.50 -16.10 22.14
CA THR A 64 10.30 -16.43 22.92
C THR A 64 9.26 -15.31 22.82
N ALA A 65 9.67 -14.04 22.99
CA ALA A 65 8.76 -12.91 22.83
C ALA A 65 8.18 -12.82 21.41
N LEU A 66 9.00 -13.06 20.38
CA LEU A 66 8.55 -13.10 18.99
C LEU A 66 7.56 -14.26 18.73
N ALA A 67 7.84 -15.44 19.27
CA ALA A 67 6.96 -16.61 19.16
C ALA A 67 5.65 -16.44 19.93
N GLU A 68 5.67 -15.79 21.09
CA GLU A 68 4.46 -15.46 21.88
C GLU A 68 3.61 -14.38 21.20
N ARG A 69 4.25 -13.38 20.57
CA ARG A 69 3.56 -12.32 19.82
C ARG A 69 2.90 -12.85 18.54
N ASN A 70 3.58 -13.75 17.82
CA ASN A 70 3.01 -14.45 16.65
C ASN A 70 1.96 -15.52 17.04
N ARG A 71 1.97 -16.03 18.27
CA ARG A 71 0.86 -16.83 18.81
C ARG A 71 -0.40 -15.98 19.04
N GLY A 72 -0.24 -14.68 19.29
CA GLY A 72 -1.35 -13.75 19.48
C GLY A 72 -2.02 -13.29 18.18
N SER A 73 -1.35 -13.38 17.02
CA SER A 73 -1.90 -12.93 15.73
C SER A 73 -2.79 -13.96 15.02
N VAL A 74 -3.04 -15.13 15.64
CA VAL A 74 -4.05 -16.12 15.21
C VAL A 74 -5.22 -16.21 16.21
N SER A 75 -5.21 -15.36 17.25
CA SER A 75 -6.37 -15.13 18.10
C SER A 75 -6.58 -13.64 18.27
N GLU A 76 -7.05 -12.99 17.21
CA GLU A 76 -8.12 -12.03 17.42
C GLU A 76 -9.16 -12.75 18.26
N ILE A 77 -9.27 -12.35 19.52
CA ILE A 77 -10.39 -12.69 20.37
C ILE A 77 -11.58 -11.95 19.75
N GLN A 78 -12.11 -12.48 18.64
CA GLN A 78 -13.55 -12.54 18.48
C GLN A 78 -14.03 -13.33 19.69
N ARG A 79 -14.50 -12.62 20.72
CA ARG A 79 -15.42 -13.24 21.66
C ARG A 79 -16.62 -13.60 20.80
N ALA A 80 -16.63 -14.81 20.26
CA ALA A 80 -17.83 -15.41 19.73
C ALA A 80 -18.82 -15.35 20.90
N CYS A 81 -19.75 -14.39 20.86
CA CYS A 81 -20.92 -14.45 21.71
C CYS A 81 -21.47 -15.87 21.56
N ALA A 82 -21.75 -16.55 22.67
CA ALA A 82 -22.30 -17.91 22.62
C ALA A 82 -23.59 -17.99 21.78
N CYS A 83 -24.22 -16.84 21.50
CA CYS A 83 -25.36 -16.62 20.63
C CYS A 83 -25.07 -16.67 19.11
N GLY A 84 -23.81 -16.83 18.68
CA GLY A 84 -23.45 -16.86 17.26
C GLY A 84 -23.77 -15.56 16.49
N GLY A 85 -23.73 -14.41 17.16
CA GLY A 85 -24.01 -13.10 16.55
C GLY A 85 -25.49 -12.73 16.40
N THR A 86 -26.41 -13.53 16.98
CA THR A 86 -27.86 -13.31 16.79
C THR A 86 -28.56 -12.55 17.93
N CYS A 87 -27.85 -12.20 19.02
CA CYS A 87 -28.49 -11.45 20.11
C CYS A 87 -28.51 -9.94 19.84
N ASP A 88 -29.46 -9.26 20.46
CA ASP A 88 -29.65 -7.80 20.34
C ASP A 88 -28.36 -7.02 20.62
N HIS A 89 -27.55 -7.46 21.59
CA HIS A 89 -26.28 -6.81 21.91
C HIS A 89 -25.23 -6.92 20.80
N CYS A 90 -25.16 -8.06 20.10
CA CYS A 90 -24.27 -8.22 18.94
C CYS A 90 -24.75 -7.42 17.74
N GLN A 91 -26.06 -7.32 17.54
CA GLN A 91 -26.64 -6.50 16.47
C GLN A 91 -26.40 -5.01 16.72
N GLU A 92 -26.53 -4.54 17.96
CA GLU A 92 -26.22 -3.15 18.35
C GLU A 92 -24.73 -2.80 18.20
N GLU A 93 -23.81 -3.73 18.48
CA GLU A 93 -22.37 -3.52 18.25
C GLU A 93 -22.02 -3.44 16.76
N ASP A 94 -22.65 -4.28 15.93
CA ASP A 94 -22.43 -4.30 14.47
C ASP A 94 -23.00 -3.01 13.82
N GLU A 95 -24.20 -2.58 14.22
CA GLU A 95 -24.77 -1.30 13.81
C GLU A 95 -23.96 -0.10 14.32
N GLY A 96 -23.36 -0.21 15.51
CA GLY A 96 -22.45 0.79 16.07
C GLY A 96 -21.13 0.93 15.31
N LEU A 97 -20.58 -0.18 14.79
CA LEU A 97 -19.37 -0.18 13.97
C LEU A 97 -19.65 0.36 12.56
N VAL A 98 -20.79 -0.01 11.96
CA VAL A 98 -21.23 0.56 10.67
C VAL A 98 -21.43 2.07 10.80
N ASN A 99 -22.11 2.54 11.86
CA ASN A 99 -22.31 3.98 12.09
C ASN A 99 -21.02 4.74 12.43
N ARG A 100 -20.02 4.12 13.07
CA ARG A 100 -18.71 4.77 13.29
C ARG A 100 -17.91 4.94 12.00
N SER A 101 -18.08 4.05 11.02
CA SER A 101 -17.47 4.25 9.69
C SER A 101 -18.16 5.34 8.86
N ILE A 102 -19.46 5.57 9.11
CA ILE A 102 -20.27 6.59 8.41
C ILE A 102 -20.02 7.99 8.97
N ILE A 103 -19.75 8.15 10.27
CA ILE A 103 -19.63 9.47 10.92
C ILE A 103 -18.23 10.12 10.74
N GLN A 104 -17.22 9.41 10.21
CA GLN A 104 -15.88 9.99 9.98
C GLN A 104 -15.69 10.72 8.63
N ARG A 105 -16.73 10.84 7.78
CA ARG A 105 -16.56 11.29 6.38
C ARG A 105 -16.93 12.73 6.02
N ASP A 106 -17.37 13.55 6.97
CA ASP A 106 -17.70 14.97 6.72
C ASP A 106 -16.73 15.97 7.39
N LEU A 107 -15.54 15.53 7.77
CA LEU A 107 -14.47 16.51 8.02
C LEU A 107 -13.93 16.97 6.67
N PRO A 108 -13.85 18.29 6.40
CA PRO A 108 -13.18 18.77 5.21
C PRO A 108 -11.80 18.12 5.19
N PHE A 109 -11.49 17.45 4.07
CA PHE A 109 -10.16 16.95 3.78
C PHE A 109 -9.24 18.17 3.76
N GLU A 110 -8.72 18.54 4.93
CA GLU A 110 -7.48 19.29 5.04
C GLU A 110 -6.43 18.34 4.50
N SER A 111 -6.28 18.32 3.17
CA SER A 111 -5.03 17.96 2.56
C SER A 111 -3.98 18.74 3.33
N SER A 112 -3.21 18.07 4.18
CA SER A 112 -1.97 18.63 4.67
C SER A 112 -1.28 19.21 3.43
N PRO A 113 -1.00 20.53 3.37
CA PRO A 113 -0.31 21.13 2.25
C PRO A 113 1.17 20.72 2.33
N PHE A 114 1.43 19.42 2.24
CA PHE A 114 2.73 18.86 1.94
C PHE A 114 2.88 18.70 0.42
N THR A 115 2.32 19.65 -0.33
CA THR A 115 2.92 20.07 -1.61
C THR A 115 4.13 20.93 -1.31
N GLY A 116 5.07 20.41 -0.50
CA GLY A 116 6.37 21.02 -0.37
C GLY A 116 6.94 21.12 -1.77
N ASP A 117 7.06 22.35 -2.26
CA ASP A 117 7.81 22.70 -3.45
C ASP A 117 9.16 21.94 -3.42
N PRO A 118 9.69 21.49 -4.56
CA PRO A 118 10.94 20.76 -4.58
C PRO A 118 12.03 21.67 -4.01
N GLN A 119 12.52 21.30 -2.83
CA GLN A 119 13.75 21.83 -2.25
C GLN A 119 13.79 23.37 -2.20
N ASP A 120 12.84 24.00 -1.51
CA ASP A 120 13.18 25.29 -0.90
C ASP A 120 14.39 25.02 0.00
N ASP A 121 15.56 25.59 -0.32
CA ASP A 121 16.95 25.31 0.12
C ASP A 121 17.13 25.07 1.64
N LYS A 122 16.45 24.09 2.22
CA LYS A 122 16.65 23.63 3.57
C LYS A 122 17.95 22.87 3.53
N LYS A 123 19.02 23.61 3.83
CA LYS A 123 20.35 23.07 4.08
C LYS A 123 20.18 21.81 4.94
N ALA A 124 20.60 20.67 4.38
CA ALA A 124 20.54 19.40 5.08
C ALA A 124 21.15 19.55 6.48
N PRO A 125 20.57 18.90 7.51
CA PRO A 125 21.10 19.00 8.86
C PRO A 125 22.56 18.56 8.89
N GLU A 126 23.32 19.14 9.81
CA GLU A 126 24.75 18.86 9.94
C GLU A 126 24.97 17.35 10.09
N GLY A 127 25.84 16.81 9.24
CA GLY A 127 26.20 15.40 9.26
C GLY A 127 25.30 14.48 8.43
N PHE A 128 24.19 14.96 7.85
CA PHE A 128 23.38 14.16 6.93
C PHE A 128 24.21 13.71 5.72
N CYS A 129 24.15 12.42 5.40
CA CYS A 129 24.98 11.79 4.35
C CYS A 129 26.48 12.06 4.48
N THR A 130 26.97 12.19 5.71
CA THR A 130 28.41 12.21 6.00
C THR A 130 28.82 10.92 6.70
N PRO A 131 29.90 10.26 6.27
CA PRO A 131 30.40 9.06 6.95
C PRO A 131 30.69 9.32 8.44
N PHE A 132 30.69 8.27 9.25
CA PHE A 132 31.23 8.34 10.60
C PHE A 132 32.75 8.52 10.55
N GLU A 133 33.29 9.34 11.45
CA GLU A 133 34.74 9.60 11.52
C GLU A 133 35.53 8.40 12.07
N SER A 134 34.84 7.50 12.79
CA SER A 134 35.45 6.34 13.42
C SER A 134 34.55 5.10 13.33
N ASP A 135 35.19 3.92 13.28
CA ASP A 135 34.49 2.63 13.35
C ASP A 135 33.69 2.47 14.64
N TRP A 136 34.15 3.09 15.74
CA TRP A 136 33.45 3.06 17.02
C TRP A 136 32.11 3.80 16.97
N ASP A 137 32.06 4.97 16.34
CA ASP A 137 30.81 5.73 16.19
C ASP A 137 29.83 5.01 15.26
N LEU A 138 30.35 4.39 14.19
CA LEU A 138 29.58 3.54 13.28
C LEU A 138 28.94 2.37 14.05
N LEU A 139 29.74 1.61 14.82
CA LEU A 139 29.24 0.48 15.61
C LEU A 139 28.24 0.93 16.68
N ALA A 140 28.47 2.06 17.34
CA ALA A 140 27.56 2.61 18.33
C ALA A 140 26.22 3.03 17.71
N ALA A 141 26.25 3.68 16.53
CA ALA A 141 25.04 4.04 15.79
C ALA A 141 24.26 2.79 15.34
N LYS A 142 24.96 1.80 14.77
CA LYS A 142 24.37 0.51 14.37
C LYS A 142 23.73 -0.21 15.56
N ALA A 143 24.40 -0.23 16.71
CA ALA A 143 23.84 -0.80 17.94
C ALA A 143 22.61 -0.02 18.42
N LYS A 144 22.64 1.32 18.39
CA LYS A 144 21.48 2.16 18.74
C LYS A 144 20.29 1.87 17.83
N MET A 145 20.48 1.84 16.51
CA MET A 145 19.41 1.52 15.55
C MET A 145 18.86 0.11 15.78
N THR A 146 19.73 -0.87 16.02
CA THR A 146 19.31 -2.25 16.30
C THR A 146 18.50 -2.36 17.60
N THR A 147 18.83 -1.59 18.63
CA THR A 147 18.24 -1.69 19.97
C THR A 147 17.04 -0.77 20.20
N VAL A 148 16.91 0.32 19.43
CA VAL A 148 15.85 1.32 19.59
C VAL A 148 14.89 1.29 18.39
N LEU A 149 15.41 1.46 17.17
CA LEU A 149 14.59 1.56 15.97
C LEU A 149 13.90 0.25 15.66
N LEU A 150 14.62 -0.88 15.65
CA LEU A 150 14.02 -2.15 15.26
C LEU A 150 12.84 -2.58 16.16
N PRO A 151 12.93 -2.52 17.52
CA PRO A 151 11.77 -2.79 18.36
C PRO A 151 10.58 -1.88 18.09
N PHE A 152 10.83 -0.58 17.85
CA PHE A 152 9.79 0.38 17.48
C PHE A 152 9.11 0.00 16.16
N LEU A 153 9.90 -0.33 15.12
CA LEU A 153 9.35 -0.74 13.82
C LEU A 153 8.51 -2.01 13.93
N LEU A 154 8.98 -3.00 14.70
CA LEU A 154 8.25 -4.24 14.94
C LEU A 154 6.91 -3.99 15.65
N GLU A 155 6.90 -3.11 16.65
CA GLU A 155 5.69 -2.78 17.40
C GLU A 155 4.70 -1.97 16.57
N LYS A 156 5.18 -0.96 15.83
CA LYS A 156 4.32 -0.01 15.13
C LYS A 156 3.89 -0.48 13.74
N TYR A 157 4.80 -1.10 12.99
CA TYR A 157 4.59 -1.44 11.57
C TYR A 157 4.61 -2.94 11.28
N GLY A 158 4.92 -3.77 12.29
CA GLY A 158 4.89 -5.22 12.18
C GLY A 158 6.19 -5.85 11.69
N VAL A 159 6.13 -7.17 11.49
CA VAL A 159 7.32 -8.02 11.31
C VAL A 159 8.03 -7.80 9.99
N ASP A 160 7.31 -7.54 8.90
CA ASP A 160 7.91 -7.40 7.57
C ASP A 160 8.75 -6.11 7.46
N THR A 161 8.23 -4.99 7.96
CA THR A 161 8.99 -3.73 8.08
C THR A 161 10.21 -3.91 8.98
N PHE A 162 10.06 -4.59 10.13
CA PHE A 162 11.20 -4.93 10.98
C PHE A 162 12.26 -5.75 10.23
N LEU A 163 11.86 -6.77 9.46
CA LEU A 163 12.80 -7.63 8.73
C LEU A 163 13.46 -6.90 7.55
N LEU A 164 12.79 -5.92 6.95
CA LEU A 164 13.40 -5.03 5.97
C LEU A 164 14.55 -4.24 6.58
N TYR A 165 14.30 -3.55 7.70
CA TYR A 165 15.32 -2.76 8.39
C TYR A 165 16.40 -3.60 9.07
N LEU A 166 16.06 -4.78 9.58
CA LEU A 166 17.06 -5.71 10.12
C LEU A 166 18.03 -6.14 9.01
N ASP A 167 17.51 -6.45 7.83
CA ASP A 167 18.35 -6.84 6.70
C ASP A 167 19.20 -5.65 6.23
N TYR A 168 18.62 -4.44 6.11
CA TYR A 168 19.36 -3.20 5.85
C TYR A 168 20.52 -3.00 6.85
N LEU A 169 20.25 -3.12 8.16
CA LEU A 169 21.27 -2.91 9.19
C LEU A 169 22.31 -4.04 9.22
N THR A 170 22.01 -5.26 8.81
CA THR A 170 22.93 -6.40 8.98
C THR A 170 23.63 -6.84 7.72
N SER A 171 23.09 -6.49 6.55
CA SER A 171 23.49 -7.02 5.25
C SER A 171 23.44 -5.93 4.19
N PRO A 172 24.57 -5.28 3.84
CA PRO A 172 24.63 -4.21 2.84
C PRO A 172 24.22 -4.62 1.40
N SER A 173 23.82 -5.87 1.18
CA SER A 173 23.49 -6.42 -0.14
C SER A 173 22.32 -7.42 -0.10
N SER A 174 21.30 -7.20 0.73
CA SER A 174 20.18 -8.16 0.87
C SER A 174 19.39 -8.41 -0.43
N GLY A 175 19.66 -7.64 -1.49
CA GLY A 175 18.99 -7.75 -2.78
C GLY A 175 17.55 -7.25 -2.72
N ALA A 176 16.89 -7.29 -3.88
CA ALA A 176 15.48 -6.91 -3.98
C ALA A 176 14.60 -7.89 -3.21
N LYS A 177 13.60 -7.37 -2.51
CA LYS A 177 12.52 -8.15 -1.89
C LYS A 177 11.21 -7.82 -2.57
N THR A 178 10.41 -8.85 -2.82
CA THR A 178 9.11 -8.71 -3.46
C THR A 178 8.03 -9.22 -2.53
N PHE A 179 7.00 -8.39 -2.34
CA PHE A 179 5.80 -8.72 -1.60
C PHE A 179 4.62 -8.62 -2.57
N SER A 180 3.91 -9.72 -2.77
CA SER A 180 2.80 -9.79 -3.74
C SER A 180 1.60 -10.58 -3.25
N ASP A 181 1.69 -11.18 -2.06
CA ASP A 181 0.58 -11.91 -1.45
C ASP A 181 -0.37 -10.90 -0.80
N GLU A 182 -1.61 -10.83 -1.27
CA GLU A 182 -2.64 -9.92 -0.74
C GLU A 182 -2.95 -10.19 0.74
N GLU A 183 -2.66 -11.39 1.25
CA GLU A 183 -2.85 -11.72 2.65
C GLU A 183 -1.68 -11.26 3.55
N ASN A 184 -0.55 -10.86 2.95
CA ASN A 184 0.61 -10.36 3.67
C ASN A 184 0.33 -8.97 4.28
N ALA A 185 0.66 -8.79 5.56
CA ALA A 185 0.37 -7.56 6.30
C ALA A 185 1.07 -6.33 5.71
N PHE A 186 2.26 -6.48 5.14
CA PHE A 186 2.96 -5.39 4.46
C PHE A 186 2.22 -4.96 3.20
N VAL A 187 1.78 -5.91 2.36
CA VAL A 187 0.97 -5.60 1.16
C VAL A 187 -0.34 -4.92 1.53
N LYS A 188 -1.04 -5.42 2.57
CA LYS A 188 -2.27 -4.79 3.10
C LYS A 188 -2.02 -3.35 3.54
N SER A 189 -0.91 -3.09 4.23
CA SER A 189 -0.57 -1.73 4.67
C SER A 189 -0.41 -0.74 3.50
N PHE A 190 0.13 -1.18 2.36
CA PHE A 190 0.18 -0.37 1.15
C PHE A 190 -1.20 -0.13 0.55
N ALA A 191 -2.02 -1.19 0.45
CA ALA A 191 -3.37 -1.11 -0.09
C ALA A 191 -4.28 -0.18 0.73
N GLU A 192 -4.13 -0.20 2.05
CA GLU A 192 -4.96 0.56 3.00
C GLU A 192 -4.41 1.95 3.34
N SER A 193 -3.20 2.29 2.87
CA SER A 193 -2.57 3.58 3.15
C SER A 193 -3.40 4.77 2.68
N ARG A 194 -3.21 5.91 3.35
CA ARG A 194 -3.86 7.17 2.94
C ARG A 194 -3.45 7.59 1.53
N ALA A 195 -2.18 7.39 1.19
CA ALA A 195 -1.64 7.70 -0.13
C ALA A 195 -2.32 6.87 -1.24
N THR A 196 -2.39 5.54 -1.09
CA THR A 196 -3.06 4.67 -2.06
C THR A 196 -4.55 4.99 -2.15
N THR A 197 -5.23 5.18 -1.02
CA THR A 197 -6.66 5.54 -0.99
C THR A 197 -6.93 6.84 -1.74
N SER A 198 -6.12 7.88 -1.50
CA SER A 198 -6.21 9.15 -2.21
C SER A 198 -6.00 8.98 -3.72
N GLU A 199 -5.01 8.19 -4.12
CA GLU A 199 -4.70 7.97 -5.53
C GLU A 199 -5.80 7.15 -6.24
N VAL A 200 -6.37 6.13 -5.59
CA VAL A 200 -7.52 5.39 -6.12
C VAL A 200 -8.69 6.32 -6.42
N VAL A 201 -9.01 7.24 -5.51
CA VAL A 201 -10.09 8.23 -5.73
C VAL A 201 -9.81 9.09 -6.95
N LYS A 202 -8.57 9.59 -7.12
CA LYS A 202 -8.18 10.37 -8.30
C LYS A 202 -8.34 9.56 -9.59
N ILE A 203 -7.82 8.34 -9.61
CA ILE A 203 -7.88 7.45 -10.78
C ILE A 203 -9.32 7.15 -11.17
N VAL A 204 -10.18 6.84 -10.21
CA VAL A 204 -11.60 6.57 -10.47
C VAL A 204 -12.29 7.82 -11.05
N ASN A 205 -11.98 9.02 -10.55
CA ASN A 205 -12.53 10.26 -11.08
C ASN A 205 -12.04 10.55 -12.52
N GLU A 206 -10.75 10.35 -12.79
CA GLU A 206 -10.19 10.50 -14.14
C GLU A 206 -10.82 9.50 -15.13
N ILE A 207 -11.04 8.25 -14.71
CA ILE A 207 -11.76 7.24 -15.52
C ILE A 207 -13.18 7.73 -15.81
N LYS A 208 -13.91 8.20 -14.78
CA LYS A 208 -15.28 8.73 -14.94
C LYS A 208 -15.33 9.88 -15.95
N ASP A 209 -14.39 10.81 -15.86
CA ASP A 209 -14.31 11.95 -16.77
C ASP A 209 -13.95 11.55 -18.21
N ALA A 210 -13.18 10.48 -18.39
CA ALA A 210 -12.78 9.97 -19.69
C ALA A 210 -13.87 9.16 -20.41
N ILE A 211 -14.81 8.54 -19.68
CA ILE A 211 -15.86 7.66 -20.23
C ILE A 211 -16.64 8.29 -21.38
N PRO A 212 -17.21 9.52 -21.27
CA PRO A 212 -18.03 10.10 -22.34
C PRO A 212 -17.29 10.27 -23.68
N GLY A 213 -15.96 10.40 -23.65
CA GLY A 213 -15.13 10.55 -24.84
C GLY A 213 -14.61 9.23 -25.40
N LYS A 214 -14.52 8.19 -24.58
CA LYS A 214 -13.86 6.92 -24.94
C LYS A 214 -14.80 5.73 -25.08
N VAL A 215 -15.89 5.70 -24.31
CA VAL A 215 -16.81 4.55 -24.29
C VAL A 215 -18.18 4.96 -24.79
N ARG A 216 -18.68 4.21 -25.76
CA ARG A 216 -20.07 4.31 -26.23
C ARG A 216 -20.91 3.30 -25.47
N LEU A 217 -21.56 3.73 -24.39
CA LEU A 217 -22.30 2.85 -23.48
C LEU A 217 -23.40 2.06 -24.22
N GLU A 218 -23.98 2.63 -25.27
CA GLU A 218 -24.96 1.98 -26.14
C GLU A 218 -24.43 0.76 -26.92
N HIS A 219 -23.10 0.66 -27.08
CA HIS A 219 -22.43 -0.43 -27.77
C HIS A 219 -21.95 -1.55 -26.84
N LEU A 220 -22.06 -1.37 -25.52
CA LEU A 220 -21.76 -2.46 -24.59
C LEU A 220 -22.82 -3.57 -24.77
N PRO A 221 -22.42 -4.85 -24.91
CA PRO A 221 -23.36 -5.97 -24.94
C PRO A 221 -24.19 -6.02 -23.65
N PRO A 222 -25.52 -6.23 -23.74
CA PRO A 222 -26.37 -6.30 -22.56
C PRO A 222 -26.13 -7.59 -21.78
N GLY A 223 -25.98 -7.48 -20.46
CA GLY A 223 -25.81 -8.62 -19.55
C GLY A 223 -24.42 -9.27 -19.59
N GLU A 224 -23.47 -8.69 -20.32
CA GLU A 224 -22.09 -9.18 -20.43
C GLU A 224 -21.13 -8.17 -19.79
N GLU A 225 -20.11 -8.68 -19.10
CA GLU A 225 -19.01 -7.87 -18.60
C GLU A 225 -18.07 -7.48 -19.74
N VAL A 226 -17.82 -6.18 -19.90
CA VAL A 226 -16.79 -5.67 -20.79
C VAL A 226 -15.64 -5.14 -19.95
N ARG A 227 -14.48 -5.78 -20.10
CA ARG A 227 -13.23 -5.41 -19.41
C ARG A 227 -12.39 -4.54 -20.33
N MET A 228 -11.94 -3.40 -19.80
CA MET A 228 -11.07 -2.47 -20.51
C MET A 228 -9.88 -2.13 -19.60
N PRO A 229 -8.63 -2.16 -20.09
CA PRO A 229 -7.48 -1.87 -19.24
C PRO A 229 -7.50 -0.39 -18.80
N ILE A 230 -7.12 -0.08 -17.56
CA ILE A 230 -7.19 1.31 -17.04
C ILE A 230 -6.38 2.30 -17.90
N VAL A 231 -5.29 1.84 -18.52
CA VAL A 231 -4.44 2.65 -19.41
C VAL A 231 -5.20 3.16 -20.63
N TYR A 232 -6.28 2.48 -21.04
CA TYR A 232 -7.17 2.99 -22.08
C TYR A 232 -7.80 4.32 -21.67
N PHE A 233 -8.12 4.51 -20.39
CA PHE A 233 -8.73 5.73 -19.85
C PHE A 233 -7.69 6.78 -19.49
N LEU A 234 -6.62 6.38 -18.82
CA LEU A 234 -5.64 7.30 -18.26
C LEU A 234 -4.54 7.71 -19.28
N GLY A 235 -4.39 6.98 -20.39
CA GLY A 235 -3.28 7.17 -21.33
C GLY A 235 -1.96 6.59 -20.83
N ASP A 236 -0.90 6.75 -21.62
CA ASP A 236 0.43 6.20 -21.32
C ASP A 236 1.04 6.82 -20.04
N ASP A 237 0.75 8.09 -19.77
CA ASP A 237 1.21 8.79 -18.56
C ASP A 237 0.49 8.32 -17.31
N GLY A 238 -0.76 7.86 -17.46
CA GLY A 238 -1.56 7.32 -16.36
C GLY A 238 -0.94 6.10 -15.67
N PHE A 239 -0.04 5.41 -16.37
CA PHE A 239 0.73 4.27 -15.87
C PHE A 239 1.87 4.67 -14.93
N LYS A 240 2.41 5.89 -15.09
CA LYS A 240 3.52 6.40 -14.28
C LYS A 240 2.96 7.38 -13.27
N ARG A 241 2.55 6.87 -12.10
CA ARG A 241 2.08 7.72 -11.00
C ARG A 241 3.23 8.02 -10.06
N GLN A 242 3.22 9.20 -9.45
CA GLN A 242 4.15 9.58 -8.40
C GLN A 242 3.41 9.59 -7.05
N THR A 243 2.78 8.46 -6.71
CA THR A 243 2.06 8.32 -5.43
C THR A 243 3.04 8.49 -4.28
N ASN A 244 3.06 9.64 -3.64
CA ASN A 244 3.95 9.91 -2.50
C ASN A 244 3.40 9.23 -1.23
N TYR A 245 4.21 8.41 -0.57
CA TYR A 245 3.86 7.79 0.72
C TYR A 245 4.47 8.63 1.85
N ASP A 246 4.17 9.92 1.96
CA ASP A 246 4.80 10.83 2.94
C ASP A 246 4.26 10.70 4.39
N TYR A 247 3.35 9.74 4.63
CA TYR A 247 2.79 9.48 5.95
C TYR A 247 3.71 8.61 6.80
N VAL A 248 4.60 9.25 7.56
CA VAL A 248 5.60 8.57 8.41
C VAL A 248 5.01 7.71 9.53
N ASP A 249 3.73 7.86 9.84
CA ASP A 249 3.01 7.01 10.79
C ASP A 249 2.43 5.73 10.16
N GLU A 250 2.66 5.49 8.86
CA GLU A 250 2.26 4.28 8.14
C GLU A 250 3.49 3.49 7.66
N ALA A 251 3.34 2.17 7.50
CA ALA A 251 4.44 1.31 7.03
C ALA A 251 4.96 1.69 5.63
N PRO A 252 4.10 2.05 4.65
CA PRO A 252 4.56 2.55 3.36
C PRO A 252 5.39 3.81 3.48
N GLY A 253 5.05 4.72 4.40
CA GLY A 253 5.78 5.98 4.48
C GLY A 253 7.15 5.91 5.12
N VAL A 254 7.40 4.89 5.95
CA VAL A 254 8.76 4.60 6.40
C VAL A 254 9.55 3.76 5.41
N THR A 255 8.92 3.06 4.46
CA THR A 255 9.63 2.11 3.56
C THR A 255 9.77 2.57 2.11
N ALA A 256 8.89 3.43 1.62
CA ALA A 256 8.79 3.80 0.22
C ALA A 256 8.30 5.25 0.06
N GLY A 257 8.76 6.16 0.92
CA GLY A 257 8.20 7.51 1.13
C GLY A 257 8.14 8.39 -0.13
N GLY A 258 9.03 9.39 -0.20
CA GLY A 258 9.17 10.27 -1.37
C GLY A 258 9.52 9.48 -2.64
N VAL A 259 9.22 10.00 -3.83
CA VAL A 259 9.75 9.44 -5.09
C VAL A 259 11.12 10.04 -5.36
N GLY A 260 12.15 9.22 -5.46
CA GLY A 260 13.52 9.64 -5.72
C GLY A 260 14.28 8.66 -6.60
N SER A 261 15.58 8.56 -6.34
CA SER A 261 16.48 7.64 -7.03
C SER A 261 17.63 7.26 -6.13
N SER A 262 17.98 5.98 -6.18
CA SER A 262 19.05 5.37 -5.40
C SER A 262 20.17 4.87 -6.32
N ASP A 263 21.22 4.31 -5.72
CA ASP A 263 22.23 3.51 -6.43
C ASP A 263 21.65 2.25 -7.10
N PHE A 264 20.43 1.83 -6.70
CA PHE A 264 19.70 0.71 -7.31
C PHE A 264 18.78 1.14 -8.47
N GLY A 265 18.70 2.44 -8.76
CA GLY A 265 17.89 3.01 -9.82
C GLY A 265 16.81 3.96 -9.31
N PRO A 266 16.03 4.56 -10.22
CA PRO A 266 14.93 5.44 -9.85
C PRO A 266 13.81 4.65 -9.17
N ASP A 267 13.19 5.26 -8.17
CA ASP A 267 11.97 4.73 -7.57
C ASP A 267 10.86 4.70 -8.60
N TYR A 268 10.01 3.70 -8.47
CA TYR A 268 9.06 3.42 -9.51
C TYR A 268 7.73 2.94 -8.98
N ARG A 269 6.68 3.66 -9.40
CA ARG A 269 5.30 3.43 -8.98
C ARG A 269 4.44 3.33 -10.23
N GLN A 270 3.82 2.16 -10.43
CA GLN A 270 2.86 1.95 -11.51
C GLN A 270 1.47 1.71 -10.97
N VAL A 271 0.51 2.01 -11.83
CA VAL A 271 -0.84 1.49 -11.68
C VAL A 271 -1.23 0.72 -12.93
N ASN A 272 -1.75 -0.48 -12.73
CA ASN A 272 -2.37 -1.30 -13.77
C ASN A 272 -3.75 -1.78 -13.31
N GLY A 273 -4.43 -2.53 -14.17
CA GLY A 273 -5.71 -3.16 -13.86
C GLY A 273 -6.76 -2.91 -14.93
N GLU A 274 -8.03 -3.06 -14.55
CA GLU A 274 -9.16 -3.07 -15.46
C GLU A 274 -10.34 -2.23 -14.94
N VAL A 275 -11.10 -1.69 -15.89
CA VAL A 275 -12.45 -1.14 -15.68
C VAL A 275 -13.42 -2.13 -16.30
N VAL A 276 -14.33 -2.63 -15.47
CA VAL A 276 -15.35 -3.60 -15.86
C VAL A 276 -16.69 -2.89 -15.96
N PHE A 277 -17.30 -2.95 -17.14
CA PHE A 277 -18.64 -2.43 -17.35
C PHE A 277 -19.64 -3.57 -17.45
N LEU A 278 -20.79 -3.42 -16.79
CA LEU A 278 -21.95 -4.29 -16.97
C LEU A 278 -23.15 -3.44 -17.36
N ARG A 279 -23.65 -3.63 -18.59
CA ARG A 279 -24.85 -2.93 -19.07
C ARG A 279 -26.09 -3.77 -18.80
N GLU A 280 -27.05 -3.20 -18.09
CA GLU A 280 -28.37 -3.80 -17.92
C GLU A 280 -29.40 -3.21 -18.88
N VAL A 281 -30.34 -4.05 -19.31
CA VAL A 281 -31.42 -3.68 -20.21
C VAL A 281 -32.76 -4.21 -19.72
N ASP A 282 -33.84 -3.53 -20.08
CA ASP A 282 -35.20 -4.03 -19.87
C ASP A 282 -35.60 -5.12 -20.89
N GLY A 283 -36.82 -5.65 -20.76
CA GLY A 283 -37.35 -6.67 -21.68
C GLY A 283 -37.52 -6.23 -23.14
N SER A 284 -37.32 -4.93 -23.45
CA SER A 284 -37.28 -4.39 -24.81
C SER A 284 -35.86 -4.20 -25.36
N GLY A 285 -34.83 -4.51 -24.57
CA GLY A 285 -33.43 -4.31 -24.91
C GLY A 285 -32.95 -2.87 -24.71
N LYS A 286 -33.75 -2.00 -24.08
CA LYS A 286 -33.35 -0.62 -23.76
C LYS A 286 -32.51 -0.60 -22.50
N THR A 287 -31.39 0.13 -22.52
CA THR A 287 -30.52 0.31 -21.34
C THR A 287 -31.30 0.89 -20.17
N THR A 288 -31.24 0.20 -19.03
CA THR A 288 -31.76 0.66 -17.74
C THR A 288 -30.64 1.20 -16.87
N ASP A 289 -29.47 0.54 -16.89
CA ASP A 289 -28.33 0.91 -16.08
C ASP A 289 -26.99 0.49 -16.73
N VAL A 290 -25.90 1.09 -16.25
CA VAL A 290 -24.53 0.64 -16.52
C VAL A 290 -23.73 0.70 -15.23
N PHE A 291 -23.33 -0.46 -14.74
CA PHE A 291 -22.44 -0.59 -13.59
C PHE A 291 -20.99 -0.50 -14.05
N MET A 292 -20.17 0.15 -13.22
CA MET A 292 -18.74 0.24 -13.41
C MET A 292 -18.04 -0.24 -12.15
N THR A 293 -17.16 -1.24 -12.30
CA THR A 293 -16.26 -1.72 -11.27
C THR A 293 -14.82 -1.46 -11.72
N THR A 294 -13.93 -1.14 -10.78
CA THR A 294 -12.51 -0.95 -11.08
C THR A 294 -11.67 -1.94 -10.28
N GLU A 295 -10.82 -2.67 -10.98
CA GLU A 295 -9.77 -3.52 -10.43
C GLU A 295 -8.45 -2.78 -10.63
N ILE A 296 -7.81 -2.32 -9.56
CA ILE A 296 -6.62 -1.47 -9.62
C ILE A 296 -5.50 -2.17 -8.86
N HIS A 297 -4.36 -2.39 -9.51
CA HIS A 297 -3.15 -2.87 -8.82
C HIS A 297 -2.04 -1.83 -8.88
N PHE A 298 -1.43 -1.61 -7.72
CA PHE A 298 -0.26 -0.77 -7.56
C PHE A 298 0.99 -1.64 -7.56
N ILE A 299 1.99 -1.22 -8.33
CA ILE A 299 3.33 -1.80 -8.27
C ILE A 299 4.24 -0.71 -7.71
N VAL A 300 4.87 -1.00 -6.57
CA VAL A 300 5.83 -0.11 -5.92
C VAL A 300 7.18 -0.81 -5.91
N SER A 301 8.17 -0.15 -6.49
CA SER A 301 9.57 -0.54 -6.46
C SER A 301 10.34 0.64 -5.89
N ASP A 302 10.93 0.42 -4.73
CA ASP A 302 11.55 1.46 -3.91
C ASP A 302 12.78 0.88 -3.21
N ALA A 303 13.73 1.73 -2.86
CA ALA A 303 14.92 1.35 -2.11
C ALA A 303 14.81 1.91 -0.70
N ILE A 304 15.25 1.12 0.30
CA ILE A 304 15.53 1.71 1.61
C ILE A 304 16.89 2.37 1.48
N ASP A 305 16.88 3.64 1.16
CA ASP A 305 18.03 4.51 1.11
C ASP A 305 17.79 5.78 1.93
N PHE A 306 18.88 6.36 2.37
CA PHE A 306 18.94 7.60 3.11
C PHE A 306 19.93 8.57 2.44
N CYS A 307 20.73 8.10 1.48
CA CYS A 307 21.73 8.90 0.76
C CYS A 307 21.84 8.57 -0.74
N PRO A 308 21.31 9.41 -1.64
CA PRO A 308 20.67 10.71 -1.38
C PRO A 308 19.24 10.56 -0.84
N GLY A 309 18.88 11.30 0.21
CA GLY A 309 17.51 11.29 0.76
C GLY A 309 17.11 12.61 1.40
N ASP A 310 15.91 12.65 1.99
CA ASP A 310 15.49 13.73 2.89
C ASP A 310 15.80 13.34 4.34
N ALA A 311 16.34 14.28 5.12
CA ALA A 311 16.53 14.08 6.55
C ALA A 311 15.18 14.06 7.30
N GLY A 312 14.12 14.58 6.69
CA GLY A 312 12.80 14.65 7.27
C GLY A 312 12.68 15.72 8.34
N LEU A 313 11.56 15.68 9.07
CA LEU A 313 11.29 16.56 10.20
C LEU A 313 12.25 16.27 11.38
N PRO A 314 12.46 17.22 12.31
CA PRO A 314 13.36 17.03 13.45
C PRO A 314 13.12 15.74 14.25
N GLU A 315 11.87 15.28 14.33
CA GLU A 315 11.48 14.04 15.01
C GLU A 315 11.94 12.78 14.23
N GLU A 316 11.93 12.84 12.91
CA GLU A 316 12.37 11.75 12.02
C GLU A 316 13.91 11.64 12.00
N GLN A 317 14.59 12.78 12.20
CA GLN A 317 16.05 12.89 12.25
C GLN A 317 16.70 12.01 13.33
N GLU A 318 15.97 11.59 14.37
CA GLU A 318 16.49 10.63 15.35
C GLU A 318 16.84 9.27 14.72
N ALA A 319 16.16 8.89 13.64
CA ALA A 319 16.40 7.68 12.87
C ALA A 319 17.11 7.97 11.54
N THR A 320 16.66 8.95 10.76
CA THR A 320 17.19 9.20 9.41
C THR A 320 18.64 9.68 9.42
N LEU A 321 19.04 10.54 10.37
CA LEU A 321 20.44 10.98 10.48
C LEU A 321 21.40 9.80 10.70
N PRO A 322 21.28 8.98 11.77
CA PRO A 322 22.21 7.86 11.94
C PRO A 322 22.14 6.85 10.80
N LEU A 323 20.97 6.59 10.20
CA LEU A 323 20.86 5.67 9.06
C LEU A 323 21.56 6.21 7.80
N SER A 324 21.41 7.51 7.50
CA SER A 324 22.12 8.19 6.40
C SER A 324 23.64 8.10 6.56
N ARG A 325 24.14 8.25 7.79
CA ARG A 325 25.57 8.16 8.08
C ARG A 325 26.09 6.74 8.01
N LEU A 326 25.29 5.75 8.42
CA LEU A 326 25.61 4.34 8.27
C LEU A 326 25.76 3.99 6.77
N GLU A 327 24.81 4.43 5.94
CA GLU A 327 24.85 4.25 4.49
C GLU A 327 26.07 4.92 3.86
N ALA A 328 26.30 6.20 4.16
CA ALA A 328 27.45 6.94 3.67
C ALA A 328 28.80 6.32 4.10
N SER A 329 28.81 5.56 5.20
CA SER A 329 29.99 4.82 5.67
C SER A 329 30.15 3.44 5.02
N GLY A 330 29.18 2.98 4.21
CA GLY A 330 29.17 1.64 3.61
C GLY A 330 28.94 0.50 4.60
N ALA A 331 28.15 0.74 5.66
CA ALA A 331 27.95 -0.15 6.81
C ALA A 331 26.97 -1.32 6.60
#